data_AF-A0A7J6BEY5-F1
#
_entry.id   AF-A0A7J6BEY5-F1
#
_cell.length_a   1.000
_cell.length_b   1.000
_cell.length_c   1.000
_cell.angle_alpha   90.00
_cell.angle_beta   90.00
_cell.angle_gamma   90.00
#
_symmetry.space_group_name_H-M   'P 1'
#
loop_
_entity.id
_entity.type
_entity.pdbx_description
1 polymer ?
#
loop_
_entity_poly.entity_id
_entity_poly.type
_entity_poly.pdbx_seq_one_letter_code
_entity_poly.pdbx_strand_id
1 'polypeptide(L)'
;MATLMERLAFLQKMPTIMKATADDEAPCPGYLFEEISKISHESLGCCQCLLEYLLERLQVESCHVKLKVLKILLHLCGHSPPHFVTELRRNTTFIQEVTVYSGPPDSIHGNALFQKVRVSAQELASVLFSDVMSTGSGVSPTSGMGSECLLQSGMLGFGNSPARKSSSTLGILDKIQKAAEVVASAVLPPTEHAGIRLHDNHYRAVVAPSAVVEVAVPACTYSVPPRSRKASHRCPGKASGGWEETG
;
A
#
# COMPACT_ATOMS: atom_id res chain seq x y z
N MET A 1 4.60 20.14 18.30
CA MET A 1 5.13 21.40 17.76
C MET A 1 6.46 21.66 18.42
N ALA A 2 7.52 21.73 17.63
CA ALA A 2 8.88 21.98 18.11
C ALA A 2 8.99 23.39 18.73
N THR A 3 9.71 23.49 19.84
CA THR A 3 10.06 24.77 20.46
C THR A 3 11.04 25.56 19.60
N LEU A 4 11.16 26.86 19.85
CA LEU A 4 12.12 27.71 19.15
C LEU A 4 13.56 27.21 19.32
N MET A 5 13.92 26.76 20.53
CA MET A 5 15.27 26.24 20.81
C MET A 5 15.55 24.96 20.03
N GLU A 6 14.58 24.04 19.93
CA GLU A 6 14.72 22.83 19.10
C GLU A 6 14.85 23.17 17.62
N ARG A 7 14.10 24.17 17.12
CA ARG A 7 14.24 24.65 15.74
C ARG A 7 15.62 25.24 15.48
N LEU A 8 16.16 26.04 16.40
CA LEU A 8 17.53 26.58 16.29
C LEU A 8 18.59 25.48 16.31
N ALA A 9 18.44 24.47 17.18
CA ALA A 9 19.33 23.32 17.21
C ALA A 9 19.29 22.53 15.89
N PHE A 10 18.08 22.32 15.35
CA PHE A 10 17.88 21.66 14.06
C PHE A 10 18.53 22.43 12.90
N LEU A 11 18.49 23.78 12.90
CA LEU A 11 19.14 24.60 11.87
C LEU A 11 20.65 24.33 11.77
N GLN A 12 21.32 24.01 12.88
CA GLN A 12 22.75 23.65 12.86
C GLN A 12 23.02 22.36 12.09
N LYS A 13 22.01 21.49 11.95
CA LYS A 13 22.07 20.21 11.23
C LYS A 13 21.70 20.36 9.74
N MET A 14 21.17 21.49 9.33
CA MET A 14 20.73 21.74 7.95
C MET A 14 21.79 21.44 6.89
N PRO A 15 23.07 21.85 7.03
CA PRO A 15 24.08 21.54 6.01
C PRO A 15 24.22 20.05 5.73
N THR A 16 24.12 19.21 6.76
CA THR A 16 24.17 17.74 6.65
C THR A 16 22.97 17.20 5.88
N ILE A 17 21.76 17.67 6.19
CA ILE A 17 20.52 17.20 5.57
C ILE A 17 20.39 17.72 4.12
N MET A 18 20.83 18.96 3.87
CA MET A 18 20.92 19.53 2.52
C MET A 18 21.89 18.76 1.65
N LYS A 19 23.05 18.33 2.19
CA LYS A 19 23.99 17.47 1.47
C LYS A 19 23.38 16.12 1.13
N ALA A 20 22.63 15.52 2.04
CA ALA A 20 21.98 14.22 1.83
C ALA A 20 20.84 14.27 0.79
N THR A 21 20.21 15.43 0.62
CA THR A 21 19.09 15.65 -0.30
C THR A 21 19.46 16.55 -1.47
N ALA A 22 20.74 16.75 -1.75
CA ALA A 22 21.22 17.63 -2.83
C ALA A 22 20.67 17.20 -4.20
N ASP A 23 20.36 18.17 -5.05
CA ASP A 23 19.78 17.92 -6.38
C ASP A 23 20.88 17.67 -7.41
N ASP A 24 21.40 16.46 -7.39
CA ASP A 24 22.49 16.01 -8.26
C ASP A 24 22.40 14.49 -8.46
N GLU A 25 23.10 14.01 -9.48
CA GLU A 25 23.17 12.59 -9.86
C GLU A 25 23.89 11.71 -8.83
N ALA A 26 24.73 12.29 -7.97
CA ALA A 26 25.53 11.52 -7.03
C ALA A 26 24.60 10.92 -5.95
N PRO A 27 24.75 9.63 -5.61
CA PRO A 27 23.95 9.01 -4.57
C PRO A 27 24.27 9.64 -3.20
N CYS A 28 23.28 9.66 -2.30
CA CYS A 28 23.49 10.08 -0.92
C CYS A 28 24.59 9.20 -0.26
N PRO A 29 25.68 9.80 0.26
CA PRO A 29 26.72 9.07 0.97
C PRO A 29 26.17 8.26 2.15
N GLY A 30 26.60 7.00 2.29
CA GLY A 30 26.06 6.04 3.28
C GLY A 30 26.09 6.55 4.72
N TYR A 31 27.14 7.26 5.13
CA TYR A 31 27.26 7.79 6.50
C TYR A 31 26.20 8.84 6.84
N LEU A 32 25.62 9.53 5.85
CA LEU A 32 24.60 10.55 6.10
C LEU A 32 23.28 9.93 6.57
N PHE A 33 22.99 8.67 6.23
CA PHE A 33 21.82 7.98 6.76
C PHE A 33 21.91 7.82 8.27
N GLU A 34 23.07 7.39 8.77
CA GLU A 34 23.36 7.26 10.21
C GLU A 34 23.30 8.62 10.91
N GLU A 35 23.89 9.66 10.33
CA GLU A 35 23.87 11.01 10.90
C GLU A 35 22.44 11.59 10.97
N ILE A 36 21.64 11.37 9.93
CA ILE A 36 20.22 11.78 9.92
C ILE A 36 19.40 10.97 10.92
N SER A 37 19.68 9.68 11.06
CA SER A 37 19.08 8.85 12.11
C SER A 37 19.38 9.45 13.49
N LYS A 38 20.64 9.79 13.79
CA LYS A 38 21.01 10.44 15.06
C LYS A 38 20.25 11.74 15.29
N ILE A 39 20.08 12.59 14.28
CA ILE A 39 19.28 13.83 14.37
C ILE A 39 17.85 13.53 14.82
N SER A 40 17.23 12.45 14.32
CA SER A 40 15.87 12.05 14.72
C SER A 40 15.77 11.62 16.19
N HIS A 41 16.89 11.23 16.83
CA HIS A 41 16.96 10.84 18.24
C HIS A 41 17.37 11.99 19.17
N GLU A 42 17.81 13.14 18.67
CA GLU A 42 18.29 14.24 19.51
C GLU A 42 17.19 14.85 20.39
N SER A 43 15.99 15.06 19.83
CA SER A 43 14.82 15.56 20.55
C SER A 43 13.55 15.30 19.75
N LEU A 44 12.39 15.39 20.42
CA LEU A 44 11.09 15.32 19.75
C LEU A 44 10.93 16.46 18.73
N GLY A 45 11.40 17.67 19.05
CA GLY A 45 11.36 18.80 18.12
C GLY A 45 12.26 18.63 16.90
N CYS A 46 13.50 18.12 17.07
CA CYS A 46 14.39 17.81 15.95
C CYS A 46 13.77 16.76 15.02
N CYS A 47 13.15 15.73 15.59
CA CYS A 47 12.43 14.69 14.85
C CYS A 47 11.29 15.27 14.00
N GLN A 48 10.46 16.16 14.59
CA GLN A 48 9.39 16.86 13.88
C GLN A 48 9.93 17.73 12.74
N CYS A 49 10.96 18.54 13.01
CA CYS A 49 11.55 19.42 11.99
C CYS A 49 12.21 18.62 10.86
N LEU A 50 12.82 17.47 11.18
CA LEU A 50 13.40 16.58 10.17
C LEU A 50 12.32 16.02 9.24
N LEU A 51 11.20 15.54 9.80
CA LEU A 51 10.11 15.03 8.99
C LEU A 51 9.50 16.13 8.11
N GLU A 52 9.24 17.31 8.67
CA GLU A 52 8.74 18.49 7.94
C GLU A 52 9.65 18.83 6.76
N TYR A 53 10.96 18.95 7.00
CA TYR A 53 11.95 19.20 5.96
C TYR A 53 11.93 18.12 4.86
N LEU A 54 11.92 16.83 5.23
CA LEU A 54 11.95 15.75 4.25
C LEU A 54 10.68 15.73 3.39
N LEU A 55 9.50 15.97 3.97
CA LEU A 55 8.24 16.03 3.23
C LEU A 55 8.17 17.26 2.31
N GLU A 56 8.70 18.41 2.73
CA GLU A 56 8.87 19.58 1.86
C GLU A 56 9.82 19.28 0.70
N ARG A 57 10.98 18.65 0.98
CA ARG A 57 11.91 18.24 -0.07
C ARG A 57 11.30 17.22 -1.03
N LEU A 58 10.43 16.34 -0.55
CA LEU A 58 9.75 15.35 -1.38
C LEU A 58 8.83 16.00 -2.42
N GLN A 59 8.34 17.21 -2.20
CA GLN A 59 7.46 17.93 -3.14
C GLN A 59 8.23 18.59 -4.30
N VAL A 60 9.54 18.80 -4.17
CA VAL A 60 10.36 19.39 -5.24
C VAL A 60 10.27 18.55 -6.52
N GLU A 61 10.13 19.22 -7.68
CA GLU A 61 10.03 18.61 -9.01
C GLU A 61 11.40 18.13 -9.54
N SER A 62 12.07 17.26 -8.78
CA SER A 62 13.30 16.59 -9.20
C SER A 62 13.27 15.11 -8.85
N CYS A 63 13.59 14.26 -9.83
CA CYS A 63 13.75 12.82 -9.63
C CYS A 63 14.85 12.51 -8.61
N HIS A 64 15.99 13.22 -8.65
CA HIS A 64 17.13 12.97 -7.77
C HIS A 64 16.79 13.28 -6.32
N VAL A 65 16.13 14.42 -6.09
CA VAL A 65 15.67 14.82 -4.75
C VAL A 65 14.67 13.80 -4.21
N LYS A 66 13.63 13.45 -4.98
CA LYS A 66 12.63 12.47 -4.56
C LYS A 66 13.26 11.12 -4.22
N LEU A 67 14.18 10.62 -5.06
CA LEU A 67 14.89 9.37 -4.78
C LEU A 67 15.72 9.44 -3.49
N LYS A 68 16.48 10.51 -3.28
CA LYS A 68 17.30 10.67 -2.06
C LYS A 68 16.41 10.73 -0.81
N VAL A 69 15.34 11.52 -0.85
CA VAL A 69 14.38 11.65 0.26
C VAL A 69 13.68 10.32 0.55
N LEU A 70 13.16 9.63 -0.47
CA LEU A 70 12.50 8.32 -0.31
C LEU A 70 13.42 7.30 0.36
N LYS A 71 14.69 7.23 -0.04
CA LYS A 71 15.67 6.33 0.57
C LYS A 71 15.98 6.72 2.02
N ILE A 72 16.05 8.01 2.34
CA ILE A 72 16.25 8.49 3.72
C ILE A 72 15.04 8.11 4.58
N LEU A 73 13.81 8.36 4.11
CA LEU A 73 12.59 7.98 4.82
C LEU A 73 12.51 6.46 5.04
N LEU A 74 12.86 5.66 4.03
CA LEU A 74 12.91 4.21 4.14
C LEU A 74 13.90 3.74 5.20
N HIS A 75 15.10 4.34 5.25
CA HIS A 75 16.08 4.04 6.30
C HIS A 75 15.54 4.39 7.68
N LEU A 76 14.92 5.57 7.83
CA LEU A 76 14.37 6.03 9.10
C LEU A 76 13.24 5.13 9.63
N CYS A 77 12.47 4.45 8.77
CA CYS A 77 11.45 3.49 9.22
C CYS A 77 12.00 2.41 10.17
N GLY A 78 13.28 2.02 10.03
CA GLY A 78 13.92 1.04 10.92
C GLY A 78 14.89 1.61 11.96
N HIS A 79 15.25 2.90 11.84
CA HIS A 79 16.35 3.49 12.62
C HIS A 79 15.96 4.73 13.42
N SER A 80 14.73 5.23 13.28
CA SER A 80 14.21 6.39 14.03
C SER A 80 13.33 5.96 15.21
N PRO A 81 13.03 6.86 16.16
CA PRO A 81 12.04 6.58 17.19
C PRO A 81 10.66 6.23 16.61
N PRO A 82 9.83 5.42 17.30
CA PRO A 82 8.53 4.97 16.78
C PRO A 82 7.54 6.12 16.49
N HIS A 83 7.69 7.26 17.17
CA HIS A 83 6.88 8.44 16.92
C HIS A 83 7.16 9.07 15.54
N PHE A 84 8.38 8.96 15.01
CA PHE A 84 8.70 9.43 13.64
C PHE A 84 7.87 8.66 12.61
N VAL A 85 7.87 7.33 12.70
CA VAL A 85 7.09 6.47 11.79
C VAL A 85 5.59 6.73 11.92
N THR A 86 5.11 6.97 13.15
CA THR A 86 3.71 7.31 13.39
C THR A 86 3.32 8.63 12.72
N GLU A 87 4.16 9.66 12.84
CA GLU A 87 3.95 10.95 12.15
C GLU A 87 4.09 10.83 10.63
N LEU A 88 5.03 10.03 10.14
CA LEU A 88 5.15 9.74 8.70
C LEU A 88 3.89 9.06 8.16
N ARG A 89 3.29 8.13 8.92
CA ARG A 89 2.00 7.49 8.56
C ARG A 89 0.85 8.50 8.48
N ARG A 90 0.82 9.50 9.36
CA ARG A 90 -0.17 10.59 9.33
C ARG A 90 -0.06 11.45 8.07
N ASN A 91 1.13 11.50 7.47
CA ASN A 91 1.44 12.30 6.29
C ASN A 91 1.66 11.44 5.03
N THR A 92 0.96 10.31 4.93
CA THR A 92 1.14 9.36 3.82
C THR A 92 0.70 9.89 2.46
N THR A 93 -0.10 10.96 2.40
CA THR A 93 -0.53 11.60 1.16
C THR A 93 0.67 12.00 0.28
N PHE A 94 1.72 12.58 0.86
CA PHE A 94 2.94 12.94 0.13
C PHE A 94 3.62 11.73 -0.52
N ILE A 95 3.60 10.57 0.15
CA ILE A 95 4.18 9.34 -0.40
C ILE A 95 3.30 8.82 -1.54
N GLN A 96 1.98 8.80 -1.34
CA GLN A 96 1.01 8.33 -2.33
C GLN A 96 1.10 9.15 -3.62
N GLU A 97 1.23 10.48 -3.54
CA GLU A 97 1.44 11.35 -4.69
C GLU A 97 2.69 10.95 -5.49
N VAL A 98 3.77 10.56 -4.81
CA VAL A 98 5.01 10.16 -5.46
C VAL A 98 4.91 8.78 -6.13
N THR A 99 4.02 7.90 -5.67
CA THR A 99 3.80 6.59 -6.33
C THR A 99 3.26 6.69 -7.74
N VAL A 100 2.65 7.81 -8.12
CA VAL A 100 2.15 8.10 -9.47
C VAL A 100 2.96 9.18 -10.20
N TYR A 101 4.10 9.60 -9.62
CA TYR A 101 4.94 10.66 -10.16
C TYR A 101 5.40 10.36 -11.59
N SER A 102 5.23 11.35 -12.47
CA SER A 102 5.49 11.26 -13.90
C SER A 102 5.82 12.64 -14.48
N GLY A 103 6.45 12.66 -15.65
CA GLY A 103 6.80 13.88 -16.37
C GLY A 103 7.21 13.58 -17.82
N PRO A 104 7.68 14.59 -18.57
CA PRO A 104 8.20 14.39 -19.92
C PRO A 104 9.38 13.39 -19.92
N PRO A 105 9.48 12.50 -20.92
CA PRO A 105 10.58 11.55 -20.99
C PRO A 105 11.92 12.27 -21.19
N ASP A 106 12.96 11.81 -20.49
CA ASP A 106 14.33 12.28 -20.70
C ASP A 106 14.86 11.85 -22.08
N SER A 107 15.69 12.70 -22.70
CA SER A 107 16.24 12.46 -24.04
C SER A 107 17.15 11.23 -24.13
N ILE A 108 17.76 10.82 -23.01
CA ILE A 108 18.74 9.73 -22.95
C ILE A 108 18.13 8.49 -22.28
N HIS A 109 17.46 8.67 -21.13
CA HIS A 109 16.98 7.59 -20.27
C HIS A 109 15.46 7.38 -20.31
N GLY A 110 14.73 8.17 -21.11
CA GLY A 110 13.28 8.11 -21.21
C GLY A 110 12.61 8.27 -19.84
N ASN A 111 11.76 7.31 -19.47
CA ASN A 111 11.01 7.34 -18.20
C ASN A 111 11.70 6.61 -17.05
N ALA A 112 12.96 6.17 -17.19
CA ALA A 112 13.62 5.32 -16.21
C ALA A 112 13.71 5.95 -14.81
N LEU A 113 14.04 7.24 -14.72
CA LEU A 113 14.12 7.95 -13.44
C LEU A 113 12.74 8.06 -12.75
N PHE A 114 11.69 8.39 -13.50
CA PHE A 114 10.32 8.42 -12.98
C PHE A 114 9.87 7.04 -12.50
N GLN A 115 10.16 5.99 -13.26
CA GLN A 115 9.88 4.61 -12.85
C GLN A 115 10.59 4.27 -11.54
N LYS A 116 11.88 4.63 -11.41
CA LYS A 116 12.65 4.41 -10.18
C LYS A 116 12.04 5.13 -8.97
N VAL A 117 11.61 6.38 -9.14
CA VAL A 117 10.91 7.15 -8.09
C VAL A 117 9.65 6.42 -7.63
N ARG A 118 8.80 5.98 -8.57
CA ARG A 118 7.56 5.27 -8.24
C ARG A 118 7.82 3.95 -7.52
N VAL A 119 8.80 3.17 -7.97
CA VAL A 119 9.20 1.90 -7.33
C VAL A 119 9.68 2.15 -5.89
N SER A 120 10.57 3.14 -5.68
CA SER A 120 11.03 3.47 -4.33
C SER A 120 9.93 4.00 -3.41
N ALA A 121 8.94 4.74 -3.95
CA ALA A 121 7.78 5.18 -3.18
C ALA A 121 6.87 4.01 -2.80
N GLN A 122 6.67 3.05 -3.70
CA GLN A 122 5.92 1.81 -3.41
C GLN A 122 6.61 0.96 -2.35
N GLU A 123 7.94 0.88 -2.37
CA GLU A 123 8.73 0.20 -1.33
C GLU A 123 8.56 0.87 0.04
N LEU A 124 8.65 2.21 0.10
CA LEU A 124 8.39 2.94 1.34
C LEU A 124 6.95 2.73 1.84
N ALA A 125 5.97 2.79 0.94
CA ALA A 125 4.57 2.54 1.28
C ALA A 125 4.37 1.12 1.81
N SER A 126 4.95 0.10 1.18
CA SER A 126 4.82 -1.28 1.65
C SER A 126 5.38 -1.44 3.06
N VAL A 127 6.54 -0.86 3.37
CA VAL A 127 7.12 -0.88 4.73
C VAL A 127 6.22 -0.19 5.74
N LEU A 128 5.62 0.95 5.39
CA LEU A 128 4.71 1.68 6.30
C LEU A 128 3.41 0.94 6.59
N PHE A 129 2.90 0.11 5.67
CA PHE A 129 1.59 -0.53 5.81
C PHE A 129 1.64 -2.04 6.09
N SER A 130 2.82 -2.68 5.99
CA SER A 130 2.96 -4.13 6.28
C SER A 130 2.77 -4.47 7.77
N ASP A 131 2.92 -3.50 8.67
CA ASP A 131 2.95 -3.70 10.12
C ASP A 131 1.57 -3.62 10.82
N VAL A 132 0.47 -3.58 10.05
CA VAL A 132 -0.90 -3.66 10.61
C VAL A 132 -1.29 -5.08 11.03
N MET A 133 -0.48 -6.10 10.71
CA MET A 133 -0.76 -7.51 11.01
C MET A 133 0.21 -8.18 12.00
N SER A 134 1.19 -7.45 12.55
CA SER A 134 2.21 -8.03 13.46
C SER A 134 2.24 -7.36 14.83
N THR A 135 1.07 -7.06 15.43
CA THR A 135 0.99 -6.85 16.88
C THR A 135 0.94 -8.21 17.57
N GLY A 136 2.10 -8.87 17.69
CA GLY A 136 2.15 -10.18 18.35
C GLY A 136 3.50 -10.92 18.31
N SER A 137 4.59 -10.28 18.72
CA SER A 137 5.75 -10.98 19.32
C SER A 137 6.67 -9.90 19.92
N GLY A 138 6.82 -9.70 21.23
CA GLY A 138 6.84 -10.70 22.28
C GLY A 138 8.24 -11.28 22.41
N VAL A 139 9.14 -10.56 23.08
CA VAL A 139 10.38 -11.04 23.73
C VAL A 139 11.33 -11.92 22.88
N SER A 140 12.48 -11.35 22.54
CA SER A 140 13.71 -12.12 22.30
C SER A 140 14.07 -12.96 23.54
N PRO A 141 14.29 -14.29 23.44
CA PRO A 141 15.09 -14.99 24.41
C PRO A 141 16.51 -15.13 23.89
N THR A 142 17.40 -14.57 24.68
CA THR A 142 18.82 -14.86 24.74
C THR A 142 19.09 -16.36 24.91
N SER A 143 20.13 -16.84 24.23
CA SER A 143 21.02 -17.93 24.69
C SER A 143 20.40 -19.31 24.95
N GLY A 144 20.57 -20.22 24.00
CA GLY A 144 20.36 -21.66 24.17
C GLY A 144 21.29 -22.45 23.25
N MET A 145 22.34 -23.02 23.84
CA MET A 145 23.36 -23.86 23.21
C MET A 145 22.75 -25.18 22.72
N GLY A 146 23.05 -25.58 21.48
CA GLY A 146 22.66 -26.90 20.95
C GLY A 146 23.05 -27.06 19.48
N SER A 147 24.22 -27.65 19.25
CA SER A 147 24.67 -28.28 18.00
C SER A 147 23.57 -29.17 17.40
N GLU A 148 23.48 -29.44 16.10
CA GLU A 148 24.53 -29.85 15.17
C GLU A 148 24.05 -29.78 13.70
N CYS A 149 25.04 -29.54 12.84
CA CYS A 149 24.98 -29.52 11.39
C CYS A 149 24.92 -30.95 10.84
N LEU A 150 24.08 -31.22 9.83
CA LEU A 150 24.41 -32.20 8.78
C LEU A 150 23.60 -31.93 7.50
N LEU A 151 24.30 -31.39 6.50
CA LEU A 151 23.96 -31.62 5.10
C LEU A 151 24.12 -33.11 4.80
N GLN A 152 23.04 -33.78 4.40
CA GLN A 152 23.16 -35.05 3.68
C GLN A 152 22.10 -35.19 2.58
N SER A 153 22.62 -35.11 1.36
CA SER A 153 22.14 -35.73 0.13
C SER A 153 21.33 -37.01 0.32
N GLY A 154 20.22 -37.16 -0.42
CA GLY A 154 19.50 -38.43 -0.53
C GLY A 154 18.25 -38.38 -1.40
N MET A 155 18.44 -38.55 -2.72
CA MET A 155 17.37 -38.86 -3.68
C MET A 155 16.87 -40.31 -3.43
N LEU A 156 15.62 -40.49 -3.02
CA LEU A 156 14.91 -41.77 -2.83
C LEU A 156 13.41 -41.45 -3.03
N GLY A 157 12.60 -42.01 -3.93
CA GLY A 157 12.67 -43.10 -4.90
C GLY A 157 11.20 -43.41 -5.27
N PHE A 158 10.89 -43.73 -6.53
CA PHE A 158 9.56 -44.19 -6.94
C PHE A 158 9.33 -45.61 -6.38
N GLY A 159 8.34 -45.78 -5.49
CA GLY A 159 8.03 -47.08 -4.88
C GLY A 159 6.55 -47.22 -4.55
N ASN A 160 5.85 -48.06 -5.32
CA ASN A 160 4.47 -48.46 -5.12
C ASN A 160 4.41 -49.62 -4.11
N SER A 161 3.65 -49.51 -3.01
CA SER A 161 3.33 -50.65 -2.12
C SER A 161 2.05 -50.39 -1.31
N PRO A 162 1.23 -51.43 -1.04
CA PRO A 162 -0.18 -51.26 -0.71
C PRO A 162 -0.48 -51.14 0.80
N ALA A 163 -1.55 -50.39 1.06
CA ALA A 163 -2.43 -50.31 2.23
C ALA A 163 -2.01 -50.98 3.56
N ARG A 164 -1.73 -50.12 4.56
CA ARG A 164 -2.09 -50.39 5.97
C ARG A 164 -3.16 -49.40 6.41
N LYS A 165 -4.33 -49.93 6.77
CA LYS A 165 -5.44 -49.19 7.36
C LYS A 165 -5.11 -48.89 8.83
N SER A 166 -4.92 -47.62 9.17
CA SER A 166 -5.12 -47.11 10.52
C SER A 166 -6.06 -45.92 10.45
N SER A 167 -7.19 -46.05 11.14
CA SER A 167 -8.31 -45.13 11.19
C SER A 167 -7.88 -43.77 11.77
N SER A 168 -7.92 -42.72 10.96
CA SER A 168 -7.85 -41.32 11.39
C SER A 168 -8.79 -40.42 10.56
N THR A 169 -9.98 -40.95 10.22
CA THR A 169 -11.03 -40.22 9.49
C THR A 169 -11.78 -39.17 10.33
N LEU A 170 -11.49 -39.07 11.64
CA LEU A 170 -12.17 -38.14 12.55
C LEU A 170 -11.79 -36.67 12.33
N GLY A 171 -10.57 -36.37 11.91
CA GLY A 171 -10.11 -34.96 11.80
C GLY A 171 -10.62 -34.20 10.58
N ILE A 172 -11.03 -34.90 9.52
CA ILE A 172 -11.45 -34.29 8.26
C ILE A 172 -12.95 -33.93 8.31
N LEU A 173 -13.78 -34.82 8.87
CA LEU A 173 -15.21 -34.56 9.05
C LEU A 173 -15.46 -33.41 10.03
N ASP A 174 -14.66 -33.32 11.10
CA ASP A 174 -14.74 -32.23 12.07
C ASP A 174 -14.48 -30.85 11.43
N LYS A 175 -13.48 -30.78 10.53
CA LYS A 175 -13.18 -29.54 9.78
C LYS A 175 -14.29 -29.17 8.79
N ILE A 176 -14.89 -30.15 8.13
CA ILE A 176 -16.00 -29.92 7.19
C ILE A 176 -17.24 -29.43 7.96
N GLN A 177 -17.54 -30.03 9.11
CA GLN A 177 -18.65 -29.60 9.97
C GLN A 177 -18.44 -28.17 10.47
N LYS A 178 -17.23 -27.82 10.91
CA LYS A 178 -16.90 -26.48 11.40
C LYS A 178 -16.97 -25.43 10.29
N ALA A 179 -16.61 -25.78 9.06
CA ALA A 179 -16.76 -24.88 7.91
C ALA A 179 -18.24 -24.65 7.53
N ALA A 180 -19.08 -25.69 7.62
CA ALA A 180 -20.51 -25.57 7.33
C ALA A 180 -21.25 -24.70 8.36
N GLU A 181 -20.83 -24.70 9.63
CA GLU A 181 -21.42 -23.91 10.71
C GLU A 181 -21.21 -22.39 10.53
N VAL A 182 -20.03 -21.99 10.03
CA VAL A 182 -19.73 -20.58 9.74
C VAL A 182 -20.56 -20.05 8.58
N VAL A 183 -20.78 -20.88 7.55
CA VAL A 183 -21.61 -20.51 6.40
C VAL A 183 -23.10 -20.42 6.79
N ALA A 184 -23.58 -21.34 7.64
CA ALA A 184 -24.94 -21.27 8.17
C ALA A 184 -25.18 -20.01 9.02
N SER A 185 -24.17 -19.58 9.79
CA SER A 185 -24.24 -18.36 10.61
C SER A 185 -24.24 -17.07 9.78
N ALA A 186 -23.68 -17.10 8.56
CA ALA A 186 -23.62 -15.95 7.67
C ALA A 186 -24.88 -15.77 6.78
N VAL A 187 -25.73 -16.79 6.70
CA VAL A 187 -26.93 -16.80 5.83
C VAL A 187 -28.23 -16.56 6.60
N LEU A 188 -28.20 -16.61 7.94
CA LEU A 188 -29.36 -16.27 8.76
C LEU A 188 -29.45 -14.75 9.00
N PRO A 189 -30.63 -14.12 8.84
CA PRO A 189 -30.81 -12.73 9.23
C PRO A 189 -30.59 -12.58 10.75
N PRO A 190 -30.02 -11.46 11.22
CA PRO A 190 -29.71 -11.29 12.63
C PRO A 190 -30.98 -11.39 13.47
N THR A 191 -30.95 -12.20 14.53
CA THR A 191 -31.98 -12.19 15.56
C THR A 191 -31.87 -10.88 16.35
N GLU A 192 -32.92 -10.07 16.27
CA GLU A 192 -33.09 -8.86 17.07
C GLU A 192 -32.97 -9.21 18.56
N HIS A 193 -31.86 -8.82 19.17
CA HIS A 193 -31.74 -8.86 20.62
C HIS A 193 -32.51 -7.67 21.19
N ALA A 194 -33.59 -7.96 21.89
CA ALA A 194 -34.25 -7.01 22.75
C ALA A 194 -33.30 -6.63 23.91
N GLY A 195 -32.91 -5.35 23.98
CA GLY A 195 -32.55 -4.73 25.25
C GLY A 195 -31.24 -3.95 25.32
N ILE A 196 -31.17 -2.79 24.66
CA ILE A 196 -30.60 -1.59 25.28
C ILE A 196 -31.60 -0.46 25.04
N ARG A 197 -32.33 -0.06 26.09
CA ARG A 197 -33.24 1.09 26.06
C ARG A 197 -32.40 2.36 25.89
N LEU A 198 -32.20 2.78 24.64
CA LEU A 198 -31.78 4.15 24.35
C LEU A 198 -33.01 5.06 24.48
N HIS A 199 -32.82 6.05 25.34
CA HIS A 199 -33.77 7.09 25.71
C HIS A 199 -34.39 7.78 24.49
N ASP A 200 -35.64 8.23 24.67
CA ASP A 200 -36.50 9.00 23.78
C ASP A 200 -35.76 9.85 22.73
N ASN A 201 -35.68 9.36 21.50
CA ASN A 201 -35.37 10.18 20.33
C ASN A 201 -36.64 10.28 19.50
N HIS A 202 -37.21 11.49 19.44
CA HIS A 202 -38.37 11.86 18.64
C HIS A 202 -38.02 11.90 17.14
N TYR A 203 -37.43 10.84 16.61
CA TYR A 203 -37.15 10.73 15.20
C TYR A 203 -38.41 10.25 14.46
N ARG A 204 -39.05 11.16 13.72
CA ARG A 204 -40.13 10.85 12.80
C ARG A 204 -39.57 10.90 11.38
N ALA A 205 -39.56 9.77 10.68
CA ALA A 205 -39.19 9.73 9.28
C ALA A 205 -40.11 10.66 8.47
N VAL A 206 -39.53 11.60 7.73
CA VAL A 206 -40.27 12.47 6.83
C VAL A 206 -40.60 11.70 5.57
N VAL A 207 -41.89 11.53 5.30
CA VAL A 207 -42.39 10.93 4.07
C VAL A 207 -42.24 11.96 2.96
N ALA A 208 -41.53 11.61 1.89
CA ALA A 208 -41.48 12.43 0.68
C ALA A 208 -42.91 12.55 0.12
N PRO A 209 -43.44 13.76 -0.12
CA PRO A 209 -44.74 13.90 -0.75
C PRO A 209 -44.71 13.20 -2.11
N SER A 210 -45.69 12.33 -2.34
CA SER A 210 -45.91 11.71 -3.65
C SER A 210 -46.42 12.78 -4.60
N ALA A 211 -45.50 13.56 -5.15
CA ALA A 211 -45.80 14.42 -6.28
C ALA A 211 -45.98 13.51 -7.50
N VAL A 212 -47.16 13.65 -8.13
CA VAL A 212 -47.40 13.13 -9.47
C VAL A 212 -46.27 13.67 -10.35
N VAL A 213 -45.46 12.78 -10.90
CA VAL A 213 -44.50 13.15 -11.95
C VAL A 213 -45.35 13.57 -13.15
N GLU A 214 -45.61 14.86 -13.29
CA GLU A 214 -46.01 15.40 -14.58
C GLU A 214 -44.85 15.15 -15.53
N VAL A 215 -45.14 14.34 -16.54
CA VAL A 215 -44.24 14.05 -17.65
C VAL A 215 -43.86 15.38 -18.28
N ALA A 216 -42.61 15.80 -18.07
CA ALA A 216 -42.05 16.95 -18.74
C ALA A 216 -42.13 16.70 -20.26
N VAL A 217 -42.93 17.51 -20.95
CA VAL A 217 -42.98 17.56 -22.40
C VAL A 217 -41.61 18.07 -22.87
N PRO A 218 -40.86 17.33 -23.69
CA PRO A 218 -39.58 17.81 -24.18
C PRO A 218 -39.81 18.97 -25.16
N ALA A 219 -39.61 20.19 -24.67
CA ALA A 219 -39.52 21.39 -25.50
C ALA A 219 -38.13 21.45 -26.12
N CYS A 220 -37.95 20.78 -27.26
CA CYS A 220 -36.95 21.14 -28.29
C CYS A 220 -37.16 20.27 -29.53
N THR A 221 -37.90 20.79 -30.51
CA THR A 221 -37.88 20.33 -31.89
C THR A 221 -36.53 20.71 -32.52
N TYR A 222 -35.58 19.78 -32.53
CA TYR A 222 -34.41 19.87 -33.42
C TYR A 222 -34.66 19.00 -34.65
N SER A 223 -34.90 19.65 -35.78
CA SER A 223 -34.93 19.02 -37.10
C SER A 223 -33.52 18.56 -37.48
N VAL A 224 -33.28 17.25 -37.40
CA VAL A 224 -32.06 16.59 -37.90
C VAL A 224 -32.37 15.98 -39.28
N PRO A 225 -31.57 16.25 -40.32
CA PRO A 225 -31.79 15.68 -41.65
C PRO A 225 -31.51 14.16 -41.69
N PRO A 226 -32.19 13.39 -42.55
CA PRO A 226 -32.11 11.94 -42.56
C PRO A 226 -30.77 11.48 -43.16
N ARG A 227 -29.86 11.01 -42.31
CA ARG A 227 -28.67 10.28 -42.78
C ARG A 227 -29.06 8.81 -42.94
N SER A 228 -29.18 8.36 -44.19
CA SER A 228 -29.39 6.97 -44.58
C SER A 228 -28.37 6.05 -43.89
N ARG A 229 -28.87 5.18 -43.01
CA ARG A 229 -28.07 4.10 -42.41
C ARG A 229 -28.15 2.88 -43.34
N LYS A 230 -27.13 2.66 -44.16
CA LYS A 230 -26.84 1.32 -44.68
C LYS A 230 -26.48 0.44 -43.48
N ALA A 231 -27.30 -0.58 -43.24
CA ALA A 231 -27.03 -1.62 -42.26
C ALA A 231 -25.80 -2.41 -42.71
N SER A 232 -24.64 -2.18 -42.09
CA SER A 232 -23.50 -3.07 -42.22
C SER A 232 -23.70 -4.23 -41.25
N HIS A 233 -24.01 -5.40 -41.80
CA HIS A 233 -24.07 -6.66 -41.09
C HIS A 233 -22.68 -6.93 -40.48
N ARG A 234 -22.54 -6.87 -39.14
CA ARG A 234 -21.33 -7.38 -38.48
C ARG A 234 -21.42 -8.91 -38.45
N CYS A 235 -20.61 -9.57 -39.26
CA CYS A 235 -20.36 -10.99 -39.12
C CYS A 235 -19.39 -11.21 -37.94
N PRO A 236 -19.72 -12.05 -36.95
CA PRO A 236 -18.78 -12.47 -35.93
C PRO A 236 -17.61 -13.23 -36.60
N GLY A 237 -16.39 -12.74 -36.42
CA GLY A 237 -15.17 -13.36 -36.94
C GLY A 237 -14.95 -14.73 -36.30
N LYS A 238 -14.73 -15.72 -37.16
CA LYS A 238 -14.43 -17.10 -36.81
C LYS A 238 -12.92 -17.24 -36.58
N ALA A 239 -12.52 -17.95 -35.52
CA ALA A 239 -11.12 -18.26 -35.24
C ALA A 239 -10.66 -19.43 -36.13
N SER A 240 -9.67 -19.16 -37.00
CA SER A 240 -8.85 -20.12 -37.74
C SER A 240 -7.61 -19.34 -38.18
N GLY A 241 -6.40 -19.57 -37.68
CA GLY A 241 -5.66 -20.83 -37.74
C GLY A 241 -4.59 -20.68 -38.83
N GLY A 242 -3.32 -20.86 -38.47
CA GLY A 242 -2.21 -21.00 -39.44
C GLY A 242 -1.22 -19.84 -39.46
N TRP A 243 -0.18 -19.90 -38.61
CA TRP A 243 1.11 -19.29 -38.92
C TRP A 243 1.87 -20.31 -39.77
N GLU A 244 1.70 -20.24 -41.09
CA GLU A 244 2.45 -21.05 -42.03
C GLU A 244 3.23 -20.12 -42.96
N GLU A 245 4.51 -20.03 -42.60
CA GLU A 245 5.71 -19.73 -43.39
C GLU A 245 5.58 -19.75 -44.92
N THR A 246 6.18 -18.76 -45.58
CA THR A 246 6.79 -18.78 -46.92
C THR A 246 7.39 -17.39 -47.15
N GLY A 247 8.57 -17.17 -47.68
CA GLY A 247 9.62 -17.99 -48.30
C GLY A 247 10.67 -17.01 -48.83
#